data_AF-U2CZ03-F1
#
_entry.id   AF-U2CZ03-F1
#
_cell.length_a   1.000
_cell.length_b   1.000
_cell.length_c   1.000
_cell.angle_alpha   90.00
_cell.angle_beta   90.00
_cell.angle_gamma   90.00
#
_symmetry.space_group_name_H-M   'P 1'
#
loop_
_entity.id
_entity.type
_entity.pdbx_description
1 polymer ?
#
loop_
_entity_poly.entity_id
_entity_poly.type
_entity_poly.pdbx_seq_one_letter_code
_entity_poly.pdbx_strand_id
1 'polypeptide(L)'
;MVVRANSIFFIWNIALGILKRDSIVTYVRKIFTGKSILKFLVLNESPLAGHLWYLGAILYVLVIVLLVDRFNCKKVLYYLTPVLLIADLVFGKYSLLIFHREFPYILVRNFLCVGIPYFCIGNLIREKRCSEKWNRKILQVLIVVFTITSLAERFVLVSAGLNATRDHYLSTTFLAICLFVYTLKSNWHNKGLAVIGRKCSTWLYIIHPIFITAFSVATGKLGIKSIYRCVAPIVTYCATLTFLIVMCRLKSLLVKNNQRK
;
A
#
# COMPACT_ATOMS: atom_id res chain seq x y z
N MET A 1 -2.54 -3.32 15.85
CA MET A 1 -1.56 -3.52 14.76
C MET A 1 -0.87 -2.23 14.34
N VAL A 2 -1.64 -1.18 14.03
CA VAL A 2 -1.14 0.16 13.66
C VAL A 2 -0.11 0.69 14.67
N VAL A 3 -0.42 0.63 15.97
CA VAL A 3 0.50 1.06 17.04
C VAL A 3 1.83 0.29 16.96
N ARG A 4 1.79 -1.04 16.89
CA ARG A 4 3.00 -1.89 16.80
C ARG A 4 3.86 -1.55 15.58
N ALA A 5 3.25 -1.33 14.41
CA ALA A 5 3.97 -0.97 13.20
C ALA A 5 4.69 0.38 13.36
N ASN A 6 4.00 1.38 13.90
CA ASN A 6 4.58 2.69 14.17
C ASN A 6 5.71 2.61 15.21
N SER A 7 5.56 1.84 16.28
CA SER A 7 6.62 1.62 17.28
C SER A 7 7.87 0.98 16.67
N ILE A 8 7.71 -0.03 15.80
CA ILE A 8 8.84 -0.68 15.12
C ILE A 8 9.61 0.35 14.28
N PHE A 9 8.91 1.18 13.50
CA PHE A 9 9.57 2.19 12.67
C PHE A 9 10.19 3.33 13.46
N PHE A 10 9.60 3.71 14.59
CA PHE A 10 10.20 4.69 15.49
C PHE A 10 11.57 4.18 15.98
N ILE A 11 11.64 2.93 16.46
CA ILE A 11 12.89 2.30 16.92
C ILE A 11 13.88 2.17 15.77
N TRP A 12 13.45 1.67 14.61
CA TRP A 12 14.30 1.49 13.44
C TRP A 12 14.91 2.80 12.94
N ASN A 13 14.11 3.87 12.88
CA ASN A 13 14.60 5.18 12.43
C ASN A 13 15.58 5.81 13.43
N ILE A 14 15.40 5.58 14.74
CA ILE A 14 16.40 5.97 15.74
C ILE A 14 17.71 5.22 15.51
N ALA A 15 17.65 3.90 15.33
CA ALA A 15 18.84 3.09 15.05
C ALA A 15 19.56 3.52 13.76
N LEU A 16 18.80 3.82 12.70
CA LEU A 16 19.35 4.37 11.45
C LEU A 16 19.97 5.77 11.65
N GLY A 17 19.33 6.64 12.44
CA GLY A 17 19.84 7.97 12.76
C GLY A 17 21.19 7.89 13.49
N ILE A 18 21.30 7.00 14.48
CA ILE A 18 22.57 6.72 15.18
C ILE A 18 23.63 6.25 14.20
N LEU A 19 23.29 5.30 13.32
CA LEU A 19 24.23 4.76 12.32
C LEU A 19 24.73 5.83 11.33
N LYS A 20 23.88 6.80 10.98
CA LYS A 20 24.21 7.92 10.09
C LYS A 20 24.84 9.12 10.79
N ARG A 21 24.98 9.08 12.13
CA ARG A 21 25.40 10.20 12.98
C ARG A 21 24.47 11.42 12.87
N ASP A 22 23.19 11.18 12.60
CA ASP A 22 22.16 12.23 12.59
C ASP A 22 21.69 12.55 14.01
N SER A 23 21.26 13.80 14.24
CA SER A 23 20.74 14.22 15.55
C SER A 23 19.33 13.66 15.81
N ILE A 24 19.23 12.75 16.78
CA ILE A 24 17.97 12.13 17.22
C ILE A 24 16.96 13.19 17.67
N VAL A 25 17.43 14.25 18.35
CA VAL A 25 16.60 15.36 18.81
C VAL A 25 15.86 16.03 17.64
N THR A 26 16.53 16.24 16.51
CA THR A 26 15.94 16.82 15.30
C THR A 26 14.91 15.89 14.68
N TYR A 27 15.15 14.58 14.70
CA TYR A 27 14.19 13.58 14.24
C TYR A 27 12.90 13.58 15.08
N VAL A 28 13.03 13.53 16.41
CA VAL A 28 11.88 13.55 17.33
C VAL A 28 11.10 14.87 17.20
N ARG A 29 11.80 16.00 17.11
CA ARG A 29 11.14 17.31 16.93
C ARG A 29 10.32 17.37 15.64
N LYS A 30 10.82 16.79 14.52
CA LYS A 30 10.07 16.74 13.25
C LYS A 30 8.77 15.94 13.35
N ILE A 31 8.73 14.90 14.19
CA ILE A 31 7.54 14.07 14.40
C ILE A 31 6.45 14.85 15.15
N PHE A 32 6.82 15.54 16.23
CA PHE A 32 5.88 16.18 17.15
C PHE A 32 5.58 17.66 16.82
N THR A 33 5.90 18.13 15.62
CA THR A 33 5.50 19.47 15.18
C THR A 33 3.98 19.54 14.97
N GLY A 34 3.35 20.67 15.34
CA GLY A 34 1.91 20.89 15.13
C GLY A 34 1.45 20.66 13.68
N LYS A 35 2.28 21.04 12.70
CA LYS A 35 2.04 20.75 11.26
C LYS A 35 2.01 19.26 10.94
N SER A 36 2.89 18.46 11.54
CA SER A 36 2.95 16.99 11.35
C SER A 36 1.74 16.32 11.99
N ILE A 37 1.33 16.77 13.18
CA ILE A 37 0.14 16.28 13.87
C ILE A 37 -1.13 16.62 13.07
N LEU A 38 -1.24 17.85 12.56
CA LEU A 38 -2.37 18.27 11.72
C LEU A 38 -2.46 17.43 10.44
N LYS A 39 -1.34 17.22 9.74
CA LYS A 39 -1.26 16.35 8.56
C LYS A 39 -1.64 14.91 8.87
N PHE A 40 -1.23 14.39 10.01
CA PHE A 40 -1.63 13.05 10.46
C PHE A 40 -3.14 12.97 10.73
N LEU A 41 -3.70 13.94 11.46
CA LEU A 41 -5.12 13.92 11.81
C LEU A 41 -6.04 14.14 10.60
N VAL A 42 -5.73 15.12 9.74
CA VAL A 42 -6.58 15.53 8.62
C VAL A 42 -6.35 14.68 7.38
N LEU A 43 -5.09 14.38 7.05
CA LEU A 43 -4.71 13.72 5.78
C LEU A 43 -4.19 12.30 5.99
N ASN A 44 -4.09 11.82 7.24
CA ASN A 44 -3.56 10.49 7.55
C ASN A 44 -2.12 10.27 7.02
N GLU A 45 -1.32 11.35 6.99
CA GLU A 45 0.11 11.26 6.71
C GLU A 45 0.85 10.70 7.93
N SER A 46 1.47 9.51 7.82
CA SER A 46 2.25 8.98 8.94
C SER A 46 3.52 9.81 9.15
N PRO A 47 3.72 10.41 10.34
CA PRO A 47 4.92 11.21 10.64
C PRO A 47 6.17 10.32 10.83
N LEU A 48 5.98 9.01 11.00
CA LEU A 48 7.06 8.06 11.29
C LEU A 48 7.65 7.43 10.04
N ALA A 49 6.79 7.00 9.10
CA ALA A 49 7.26 6.50 7.81
C ALA A 49 6.17 6.68 6.74
N GLY A 50 6.55 7.31 5.62
CA GLY A 50 5.61 7.68 4.58
C GLY A 50 4.80 6.51 4.00
N HIS A 51 5.36 5.30 3.98
CA HIS A 51 4.63 4.11 3.49
C HIS A 51 3.50 3.71 4.44
N LEU A 52 3.62 3.88 5.77
CA LEU A 52 2.65 3.43 6.79
C LEU A 52 1.29 4.11 6.72
N TRP A 53 1.14 5.15 5.90
CA TRP A 53 -0.12 5.87 5.68
C TRP A 53 -1.29 4.92 5.41
N TYR A 54 -1.07 3.82 4.69
CA TYR A 54 -2.12 2.85 4.35
C TYR A 54 -2.71 2.14 5.59
N LEU A 55 -1.90 1.81 6.59
CA LEU A 55 -2.39 1.22 7.85
C LEU A 55 -3.31 2.17 8.60
N GLY A 56 -2.93 3.45 8.65
CA GLY A 56 -3.78 4.49 9.22
C GLY A 56 -5.04 4.71 8.38
N ALA A 57 -4.93 4.67 7.05
CA ALA A 57 -6.05 4.89 6.13
C ALA A 57 -7.12 3.83 6.33
N ILE A 58 -6.74 2.56 6.44
CA ILE A 58 -7.69 1.47 6.73
C ILE A 58 -8.40 1.73 8.06
N LEU A 59 -7.67 2.11 9.11
CA LEU A 59 -8.27 2.38 10.42
C LEU A 59 -9.34 3.49 10.31
N TYR A 60 -9.00 4.59 9.62
CA TYR A 60 -9.93 5.70 9.38
C TYR A 60 -11.16 5.24 8.61
N VAL A 61 -10.96 4.51 7.51
CA VAL A 61 -12.07 3.98 6.69
C VAL A 61 -12.98 3.06 7.50
N LEU A 62 -12.41 2.17 8.32
CA LEU A 62 -13.21 1.27 9.15
C LEU A 62 -14.06 2.02 10.17
N VAL A 63 -13.51 3.07 10.80
CA VAL A 63 -14.27 3.93 11.72
C VAL A 63 -15.39 4.66 10.95
N ILE A 64 -15.10 5.24 9.80
CA ILE A 64 -16.08 5.97 8.97
C ILE A 64 -17.20 5.03 8.52
N VAL A 65 -16.86 3.85 7.99
CA VAL A 65 -17.85 2.85 7.56
C VAL A 65 -18.69 2.40 8.74
N LEU A 66 -18.10 2.14 9.91
CA LEU A 66 -18.84 1.77 11.11
C LEU A 66 -19.85 2.86 11.53
N LEU A 67 -19.46 4.14 11.44
CA LEU A 67 -20.36 5.25 11.70
C LEU A 67 -21.48 5.33 10.66
N VAL A 68 -21.15 5.30 9.37
CA VAL A 68 -22.14 5.35 8.26
C VAL A 68 -23.12 4.18 8.32
N ASP A 69 -22.65 3.00 8.71
CA ASP A 69 -23.46 1.80 8.91
C ASP A 69 -24.50 2.02 10.01
N ARG A 70 -24.14 2.70 11.11
CA ARG A 70 -25.09 3.04 12.19
C ARG A 70 -26.18 4.01 11.73
N PHE A 71 -25.89 4.85 10.74
CA PHE A 71 -26.85 5.80 10.17
C PHE A 71 -27.60 5.24 8.94
N ASN A 72 -27.38 3.98 8.55
CA ASN A 72 -27.96 3.35 7.36
C ASN A 72 -27.67 4.06 6.02
N CYS A 73 -26.61 4.88 5.96
CA CYS A 73 -26.28 5.73 4.81
C CYS A 73 -25.23 5.10 3.86
N LYS A 74 -25.10 3.76 3.83
CA LYS A 74 -24.10 3.04 3.02
C LYS A 74 -24.07 3.45 1.54
N LYS A 75 -25.24 3.71 0.96
CA LYS A 75 -25.39 4.12 -0.45
C LYS A 75 -24.61 5.39 -0.77
N VAL A 76 -24.50 6.33 0.18
CA VAL A 76 -23.75 7.58 -0.01
C VAL A 76 -22.29 7.30 -0.31
N LEU A 77 -21.64 6.37 0.41
CA LEU A 77 -20.25 6.01 0.16
C LEU A 77 -20.06 5.39 -1.24
N TYR A 78 -21.02 4.61 -1.72
CA TYR A 78 -20.98 4.06 -3.08
C TYR A 78 -21.12 5.12 -4.17
N TYR A 79 -22.01 6.10 -4.00
CA TYR A 79 -22.13 7.21 -4.95
C TYR A 79 -20.92 8.15 -4.91
N LEU A 80 -20.29 8.29 -3.74
CA LEU A 80 -19.11 9.13 -3.57
C LEU A 80 -17.83 8.48 -4.12
N THR A 81 -17.78 7.14 -4.18
CA THR A 81 -16.64 6.36 -4.71
C THR A 81 -16.13 6.85 -6.07
N PRO A 82 -16.95 6.96 -7.14
CA PRO A 82 -16.47 7.44 -8.44
C PRO A 82 -15.98 8.89 -8.38
N VAL A 83 -16.67 9.76 -7.64
CA VAL A 83 -16.28 11.17 -7.48
C VAL A 83 -14.90 11.29 -6.84
N LEU A 84 -14.64 10.51 -5.79
CA LEU A 84 -13.36 10.49 -5.08
C LEU A 84 -12.22 9.92 -5.92
N LEU A 85 -12.48 8.89 -6.74
CA LEU A 85 -11.48 8.36 -7.67
C LEU A 85 -11.13 9.34 -8.77
N ILE A 86 -12.13 10.03 -9.32
CA ILE A 86 -11.90 11.09 -10.31
C ILE A 86 -11.08 12.20 -9.67
N ALA A 87 -11.39 12.61 -8.44
CA ALA A 87 -10.60 13.58 -7.70
C ALA A 87 -9.14 13.12 -7.50
N ASP A 88 -8.89 11.86 -7.13
CA ASP A 88 -7.52 11.32 -7.00
C ASP A 88 -6.75 11.37 -8.33
N LEU A 89 -7.41 11.04 -9.44
CA LEU A 89 -6.77 11.05 -10.75
C LEU A 89 -6.49 12.48 -11.25
N VAL A 90 -7.48 13.37 -11.14
CA VAL A 90 -7.42 14.75 -11.63
C VAL A 90 -6.42 15.59 -10.85
N PHE A 91 -6.44 15.51 -9.51
CA PHE A 91 -5.50 16.26 -8.66
C PHE A 91 -4.19 15.51 -8.38
N GLY A 92 -4.11 14.22 -8.72
CA GLY A 92 -2.94 13.39 -8.56
C GLY A 92 -2.18 13.19 -9.86
N LYS A 93 -2.46 12.09 -10.56
CA LYS A 93 -1.63 11.65 -11.69
C LYS A 93 -1.70 12.58 -12.90
N TYR A 94 -2.90 13.06 -13.19
CA TYR A 94 -3.21 13.85 -14.38
C TYR A 94 -3.17 15.36 -14.12
N SER A 95 -2.70 15.79 -12.95
CA SER A 95 -2.71 17.21 -12.60
C SER A 95 -1.83 18.04 -13.53
N LEU A 96 -0.70 17.49 -13.98
CA LEU A 96 0.19 18.14 -14.95
C LEU A 96 -0.47 18.27 -16.33
N LEU A 97 -1.29 17.30 -16.72
CA LEU A 97 -2.02 17.33 -17.99
C LEU A 97 -3.19 18.34 -17.96
N ILE A 98 -3.92 18.41 -16.84
CA ILE A 98 -5.16 19.21 -16.72
C ILE A 98 -4.87 20.65 -16.29
N PHE A 99 -3.97 20.84 -15.32
CA PHE A 99 -3.73 22.13 -14.67
C PHE A 99 -2.33 22.69 -14.93
N HIS A 100 -1.48 21.99 -15.69
CA HIS A 100 -0.07 22.34 -15.91
C HIS A 100 0.72 22.55 -14.61
N ARG A 101 0.25 21.96 -13.50
CA ARG A 101 0.90 22.05 -12.19
C ARG A 101 0.80 20.73 -11.44
N GLU A 102 1.82 20.46 -10.65
CA GLU A 102 1.84 19.32 -9.74
C GLU A 102 1.33 19.74 -8.36
N PHE A 103 0.38 18.97 -7.83
CA PHE A 103 -0.06 19.14 -6.45
C PHE A 103 0.67 18.18 -5.53
N PRO A 104 0.82 18.52 -4.23
CA PRO A 104 1.33 17.58 -3.24
C PRO A 104 0.48 16.30 -3.22
N TYR A 105 1.09 15.16 -3.51
CA TYR A 105 0.38 13.86 -3.59
C TYR A 105 -0.42 13.53 -2.32
N ILE A 106 -0.06 14.10 -1.16
CA ILE A 106 -0.75 13.86 0.13
C ILE A 106 -2.20 14.34 0.14
N LEU A 107 -2.55 15.29 -0.72
CA LEU A 107 -3.92 15.80 -0.85
C LEU A 107 -4.89 14.75 -1.38
N VAL A 108 -4.39 13.83 -2.20
CA VAL A 108 -5.19 12.74 -2.78
C VAL A 108 -4.83 11.38 -2.18
N ARG A 109 -3.57 11.16 -1.77
CA ARG A 109 -3.11 9.91 -1.16
C ARG A 109 -3.45 9.84 0.33
N ASN A 110 -4.74 9.70 0.62
CA ASN A 110 -5.27 9.63 1.98
C ASN A 110 -6.45 8.65 2.07
N PHE A 111 -7.03 8.55 3.27
CA PHE A 111 -8.16 7.67 3.54
C PHE A 111 -9.40 8.04 2.72
N LEU A 112 -9.57 9.31 2.33
CA LEU A 112 -10.73 9.82 1.64
C LEU A 112 -10.69 9.42 0.15
N CYS A 113 -9.69 9.86 -0.62
CA CYS A 113 -9.70 9.62 -2.06
C CYS A 113 -9.20 8.23 -2.49
N VAL A 114 -8.46 7.53 -1.61
CA VAL A 114 -7.98 6.16 -1.89
C VAL A 114 -8.67 5.15 -0.97
N GLY A 115 -8.64 5.38 0.35
CA GLY A 115 -9.15 4.40 1.32
C GLY A 115 -10.62 4.03 1.13
N ILE A 116 -11.52 5.03 1.14
CA ILE A 116 -12.97 4.83 1.02
C ILE A 116 -13.32 4.18 -0.33
N PRO A 117 -12.87 4.69 -1.49
CA PRO A 117 -13.24 4.11 -2.78
C PRO A 117 -12.83 2.66 -2.94
N TYR A 118 -11.58 2.31 -2.59
CA TYR A 118 -11.12 0.93 -2.72
C TYR A 118 -11.80 -0.03 -1.73
N PHE A 119 -12.11 0.44 -0.52
CA PHE A 119 -12.93 -0.33 0.41
C PHE A 119 -14.32 -0.58 -0.15
N CYS A 120 -14.97 0.46 -0.70
CA CYS A 120 -16.29 0.37 -1.30
C CYS A 120 -16.30 -0.55 -2.52
N ILE A 121 -15.32 -0.46 -3.41
CA ILE A 121 -15.13 -1.38 -4.54
C ILE A 121 -15.02 -2.83 -4.04
N GLY A 122 -14.18 -3.07 -3.03
CA GLY A 122 -14.05 -4.40 -2.42
C GLY A 122 -15.37 -4.90 -1.85
N ASN A 123 -16.13 -4.03 -1.18
CA ASN A 123 -17.44 -4.39 -0.64
C ASN A 123 -18.46 -4.67 -1.76
N LEU A 124 -18.46 -3.91 -2.85
CA LEU A 124 -19.30 -4.16 -4.03
C LEU A 124 -18.98 -5.50 -4.68
N ILE A 125 -17.69 -5.85 -4.81
CA ILE A 125 -17.26 -7.15 -5.35
C ILE A 125 -17.83 -8.29 -4.48
N ARG A 126 -17.81 -8.12 -3.15
CA ARG A 126 -18.34 -9.08 -2.18
C ARG A 126 -19.87 -9.17 -2.21
N GLU A 127 -20.57 -8.04 -2.15
CA GLU A 127 -22.03 -7.96 -2.02
C GLU A 127 -22.75 -8.31 -3.32
N LYS A 128 -22.34 -7.74 -4.45
CA LYS A 128 -23.08 -7.87 -5.73
C LYS A 128 -22.75 -9.14 -6.50
N ARG A 129 -21.95 -10.04 -5.92
CA ARG A 129 -21.40 -11.23 -6.59
C ARG A 129 -20.95 -10.91 -8.02
N CYS A 130 -20.27 -9.78 -8.23
CA CYS A 130 -19.82 -9.38 -9.58
C CYS A 130 -18.99 -10.48 -10.27
N SER A 131 -18.34 -11.34 -9.47
CA SER A 131 -17.65 -12.56 -9.90
C SER A 131 -18.55 -13.58 -10.62
N GLU A 132 -19.83 -13.71 -10.26
CA GLU A 132 -20.74 -14.67 -10.90
C GLU A 132 -21.08 -14.24 -12.33
N LYS A 133 -21.42 -12.96 -12.53
CA LYS A 133 -21.86 -12.43 -13.84
C LYS A 133 -20.76 -12.39 -14.90
N TRP A 134 -19.49 -12.19 -14.51
CA TRP A 134 -18.40 -11.97 -15.46
C TRP A 134 -17.77 -13.27 -15.93
N ASN A 135 -17.64 -13.49 -17.24
CA ASN A 135 -17.00 -14.70 -17.78
C ASN A 135 -15.47 -14.68 -17.49
N ARG A 136 -14.91 -15.83 -17.09
CA ARG A 136 -13.47 -15.99 -16.81
C ARG A 136 -12.60 -15.63 -18.02
N LYS A 137 -13.00 -16.02 -19.23
CA LYS A 137 -12.26 -15.69 -20.46
C LYS A 137 -12.23 -14.18 -20.70
N ILE A 138 -13.37 -13.51 -20.51
CA ILE A 138 -13.48 -12.05 -20.64
C ILE A 138 -12.57 -11.36 -19.61
N LEU A 139 -12.57 -11.81 -18.35
CA LEU A 139 -11.68 -11.28 -17.31
C LEU A 139 -10.19 -11.42 -17.68
N GLN A 140 -9.77 -12.55 -18.25
CA GLN A 140 -8.39 -12.74 -18.71
C GLN A 140 -8.02 -11.74 -19.82
N VAL A 141 -8.89 -11.57 -20.81
CA VAL A 141 -8.71 -10.58 -21.88
C VAL A 141 -8.62 -9.18 -21.29
N LEU A 142 -9.51 -8.81 -20.37
CA LEU A 142 -9.49 -7.51 -19.71
C LEU A 142 -8.23 -7.28 -18.88
N ILE A 143 -7.71 -8.31 -18.19
CA ILE A 143 -6.43 -8.22 -17.47
C ILE A 143 -5.30 -7.88 -18.44
N VAL A 144 -5.22 -8.55 -19.59
CA VAL A 144 -4.20 -8.28 -20.61
C VAL A 144 -4.37 -6.85 -21.16
N VAL A 145 -5.59 -6.47 -21.52
CA VAL A 145 -5.90 -5.12 -22.04
C VAL A 145 -5.54 -4.03 -21.02
N PHE A 146 -5.93 -4.18 -19.75
CA PHE A 146 -5.62 -3.20 -18.72
C PHE A 146 -4.13 -3.18 -18.35
N THR A 147 -3.42 -4.30 -18.50
CA THR A 147 -1.96 -4.32 -18.36
C THR A 147 -1.28 -3.52 -19.47
N ILE A 148 -1.66 -3.78 -20.73
CA ILE A 148 -1.10 -3.06 -21.90
C ILE A 148 -1.43 -1.57 -21.82
N THR A 149 -2.68 -1.22 -21.51
CA THR A 149 -3.08 0.19 -21.40
C THR A 149 -2.43 0.88 -20.21
N SER A 150 -2.19 0.21 -19.07
CA SER A 150 -1.41 0.80 -17.96
C SER A 150 0.03 1.11 -18.36
N LEU A 151 0.66 0.24 -19.16
CA LEU A 151 2.00 0.49 -19.70
C LEU A 151 2.00 1.61 -20.73
N ALA A 152 1.02 1.64 -21.63
CA ALA A 152 0.85 2.69 -22.63
C ALA A 152 0.58 4.05 -21.97
N GLU A 153 -0.31 4.11 -20.98
CA GLU A 153 -0.64 5.31 -20.20
C GLU A 153 0.62 5.89 -19.55
N ARG A 154 1.44 5.03 -18.93
CA ARG A 154 2.75 5.43 -18.40
C ARG A 154 3.67 5.94 -19.50
N PHE A 155 3.79 5.22 -20.62
CA PHE A 155 4.69 5.59 -21.70
C PHE A 155 4.35 6.97 -22.25
N VAL A 156 3.07 7.22 -22.55
CA VAL A 156 2.56 8.50 -23.06
C VAL A 156 2.81 9.64 -22.08
N LEU A 157 2.51 9.46 -20.80
CA LEU A 157 2.71 10.50 -19.78
C LEU A 157 4.20 10.81 -19.58
N VAL A 158 5.07 9.79 -19.64
CA VAL A 158 6.51 9.98 -19.51
C VAL A 158 7.11 10.63 -20.75
N SER A 159 6.73 10.19 -21.95
CA SER A 159 7.23 10.76 -23.21
C SER A 159 6.80 12.21 -23.40
N ALA A 160 5.63 12.59 -22.88
CA ALA A 160 5.15 13.97 -22.89
C ALA A 160 5.73 14.83 -21.75
N GLY A 161 6.51 14.26 -20.82
CA GLY A 161 7.01 14.98 -19.64
C GLY A 161 5.94 15.34 -18.61
N LEU A 162 4.75 14.72 -18.67
CA LEU A 162 3.57 15.01 -17.83
C LEU A 162 3.36 13.98 -16.71
N ASN A 163 4.40 13.23 -16.35
CA ASN A 163 4.31 12.15 -15.37
C ASN A 163 4.47 12.65 -13.93
N ALA A 164 3.36 13.02 -13.27
CA ALA A 164 3.34 13.47 -11.88
C ALA A 164 3.78 12.36 -10.90
N THR A 165 4.20 12.75 -9.68
CA THR A 165 4.70 11.87 -8.61
C THR A 165 3.69 10.88 -8.08
N ARG A 166 2.39 11.11 -8.29
CA ARG A 166 1.34 10.15 -7.91
C ARG A 166 1.51 8.85 -8.72
N ASP A 167 1.48 7.69 -8.06
CA ASP A 167 1.72 6.38 -8.72
C ASP A 167 0.47 5.72 -9.33
N HIS A 168 -0.67 6.41 -9.35
CA HIS A 168 -1.96 5.79 -9.65
C HIS A 168 -2.48 6.20 -11.03
N TYR A 169 -2.44 5.23 -11.94
CA TYR A 169 -2.92 5.35 -13.32
C TYR A 169 -4.39 4.93 -13.41
N LEU A 170 -5.16 5.52 -14.33
CA LEU A 170 -6.57 5.18 -14.52
C LEU A 170 -6.75 3.68 -14.77
N SER A 171 -5.96 3.12 -15.70
CA SER A 171 -6.06 1.72 -16.08
C SER A 171 -5.72 0.76 -14.92
N THR A 172 -4.84 1.16 -14.01
CA THR A 172 -4.47 0.31 -12.86
C THR A 172 -5.62 0.03 -11.90
N THR A 173 -6.61 0.92 -11.81
CA THR A 173 -7.82 0.70 -11.01
C THR A 173 -8.64 -0.45 -11.57
N PHE A 174 -8.88 -0.42 -12.89
CA PHE A 174 -9.65 -1.45 -13.57
C PHE A 174 -8.89 -2.78 -13.62
N LEU A 175 -7.57 -2.74 -13.80
CA LEU A 175 -6.70 -3.92 -13.71
C LEU A 175 -6.84 -4.60 -12.34
N ALA A 176 -6.75 -3.82 -11.25
CA ALA A 176 -6.89 -4.35 -9.90
C ALA A 176 -8.26 -5.01 -9.68
N ILE A 177 -9.35 -4.36 -10.11
CA ILE A 177 -10.70 -4.93 -10.03
C ILE A 177 -10.77 -6.26 -10.79
N CYS A 178 -10.30 -6.30 -12.04
CA CYS A 178 -10.31 -7.51 -12.85
C CYS A 178 -9.51 -8.66 -12.21
N LEU A 179 -8.33 -8.36 -11.64
CA LEU A 179 -7.50 -9.34 -10.94
C LEU A 179 -8.19 -9.90 -9.69
N PHE A 180 -8.80 -9.05 -8.86
CA PHE A 180 -9.54 -9.51 -7.68
C PHE A 180 -10.75 -10.35 -8.05
N VAL A 181 -11.53 -9.93 -9.06
CA VAL A 181 -12.70 -10.69 -9.52
C VAL A 181 -12.29 -12.02 -10.15
N TYR A 182 -11.20 -12.04 -10.93
CA TYR A 182 -10.64 -13.25 -11.54
C TYR A 182 -10.15 -14.25 -10.50
N THR A 183 -9.38 -13.78 -9.51
CA THR A 183 -8.85 -14.65 -8.44
C THR A 183 -9.97 -15.28 -7.61
N LEU A 184 -11.02 -14.53 -7.28
CA LEU A 184 -12.21 -15.05 -6.60
C LEU A 184 -12.96 -16.11 -7.42
N LYS A 185 -12.92 -16.02 -8.76
CA LYS A 185 -13.55 -17.00 -9.67
C LYS A 185 -12.65 -18.20 -9.97
N SER A 186 -11.35 -18.04 -9.79
CA SER A 186 -10.38 -19.09 -10.09
C SER A 186 -10.41 -20.18 -9.02
N ASN A 187 -10.48 -21.45 -9.43
CA ASN A 187 -10.35 -22.58 -8.51
C ASN A 187 -8.89 -22.84 -8.07
N TRP A 188 -8.07 -21.78 -7.97
CA TRP A 188 -6.65 -21.93 -7.67
C TRP A 188 -6.44 -22.24 -6.18
N HIS A 189 -6.33 -23.52 -5.86
CA HIS A 189 -6.15 -24.01 -4.50
C HIS A 189 -4.66 -24.19 -4.15
N ASN A 190 -3.88 -23.10 -4.12
CA ASN A 190 -2.53 -23.16 -3.57
C ASN A 190 -2.54 -22.86 -2.06
N LYS A 191 -2.52 -23.92 -1.25
CA LYS A 191 -2.51 -23.81 0.22
C LYS A 191 -1.33 -22.99 0.74
N GLY A 192 -0.16 -23.08 0.11
CA GLY A 192 1.05 -22.34 0.51
C GLY A 192 0.90 -20.84 0.31
N LEU A 193 0.53 -20.42 -0.90
CA LEU A 193 0.31 -19.01 -1.22
C LEU A 193 -0.82 -18.40 -0.38
N ALA A 194 -1.90 -19.15 -0.15
CA ALA A 194 -3.01 -18.70 0.71
C ALA A 194 -2.57 -18.47 2.16
N VAL A 195 -1.70 -19.34 2.70
CA VAL A 195 -1.14 -19.16 4.06
C VAL A 195 -0.22 -17.95 4.13
N ILE A 196 0.64 -17.75 3.12
CA ILE A 196 1.52 -16.57 3.03
C ILE A 196 0.68 -15.30 2.96
N GLY A 197 -0.33 -15.26 2.08
CA GLY A 197 -1.23 -14.10 1.96
C GLY A 197 -2.00 -13.81 3.26
N ARG A 198 -2.50 -14.84 3.95
CA ARG A 198 -3.30 -14.67 5.17
C ARG A 198 -2.47 -14.26 6.39
N LYS A 199 -1.27 -14.83 6.56
CA LYS A 199 -0.45 -14.63 7.77
C LYS A 199 0.67 -13.61 7.60
N CYS A 200 1.26 -13.52 6.41
CA CYS A 200 2.48 -12.75 6.17
C CYS A 200 2.24 -11.44 5.42
N SER A 201 1.15 -11.27 4.65
CA SER A 201 0.96 -10.08 3.78
C SER A 201 1.14 -8.74 4.50
N THR A 202 0.49 -8.56 5.65
CA THR A 202 0.57 -7.29 6.38
C THR A 202 1.95 -7.09 7.02
N TRP A 203 2.59 -8.16 7.49
CA TRP A 203 3.94 -8.08 8.05
C TRP A 203 5.00 -7.88 6.97
N LEU A 204 4.82 -8.46 5.78
CA LEU A 204 5.63 -8.18 4.59
C LEU A 204 5.57 -6.68 4.29
N TYR A 205 4.36 -6.13 4.26
CA TYR A 205 4.15 -4.71 4.03
C TYR A 205 4.78 -3.82 5.12
N ILE A 206 4.74 -4.21 6.40
CA ILE A 206 5.38 -3.43 7.48
C ILE A 206 6.90 -3.55 7.42
N ILE A 207 7.46 -4.74 7.21
CA ILE A 207 8.89 -4.98 7.47
C ILE A 207 9.77 -4.76 6.23
N HIS A 208 9.25 -4.89 5.01
CA HIS A 208 10.09 -4.77 3.80
C HIS A 208 10.89 -3.45 3.69
N PRO A 209 10.43 -2.27 4.15
CA PRO A 209 11.23 -1.04 4.05
C PRO A 209 12.47 -1.07 4.97
N ILE A 210 12.44 -1.84 6.04
CA ILE A 210 13.61 -2.11 6.91
C ILE A 210 14.68 -2.83 6.08
N PHE A 211 14.29 -3.87 5.33
CA PHE A 211 15.19 -4.59 4.43
C PHE A 211 15.70 -3.70 3.29
N ILE A 212 14.84 -2.87 2.69
CA ILE A 212 15.26 -1.91 1.64
C ILE A 212 16.37 -1.00 2.17
N THR A 213 16.17 -0.42 3.36
CA THR A 213 17.15 0.51 3.95
C THR A 213 18.42 -0.21 4.38
N ALA A 214 18.32 -1.39 5.01
CA ALA A 214 19.46 -2.21 5.40
C ALA A 214 20.31 -2.63 4.20
N PHE A 215 19.70 -3.18 3.15
CA PHE A 215 20.39 -3.58 1.93
C PHE A 215 20.96 -2.39 1.17
N SER A 216 20.29 -1.23 1.16
CA SER A 216 20.85 -0.02 0.56
C SER A 216 22.13 0.45 1.26
N VAL A 217 22.23 0.31 2.59
CA VAL A 217 23.45 0.63 3.34
C VAL A 217 24.55 -0.40 3.06
N ALA A 218 24.22 -1.69 3.08
CA ALA A 218 25.18 -2.77 2.83
C ALA A 218 25.76 -2.71 1.40
N THR A 219 24.91 -2.60 0.39
CA THR A 219 25.31 -2.51 -1.03
C THR A 219 26.06 -1.23 -1.35
N GLY A 220 25.76 -0.13 -0.63
CA GLY A 220 26.52 1.10 -0.70
C GLY A 220 27.96 0.94 -0.23
N LYS A 221 28.18 0.22 0.88
CA LYS A 221 29.53 -0.07 1.40
C LYS A 221 30.32 -1.03 0.52
N LEU A 222 29.63 -1.96 -0.14
CA LEU A 222 30.23 -2.98 -1.01
C LEU A 222 30.45 -2.50 -2.46
N GLY A 223 30.03 -1.27 -2.82
CA GLY A 223 30.18 -0.74 -4.18
C GLY A 223 29.26 -1.34 -5.25
N ILE A 224 28.42 -2.33 -4.92
CA ILE A 224 27.55 -3.06 -5.87
C ILE A 224 26.16 -2.42 -6.07
N LYS A 225 26.02 -1.12 -5.75
CA LYS A 225 24.72 -0.42 -5.73
C LYS A 225 24.01 -0.42 -7.10
N SER A 226 24.76 -0.35 -8.19
CA SER A 226 24.21 -0.34 -9.56
C SER A 226 23.47 -1.64 -9.89
N ILE A 227 24.12 -2.79 -9.65
CA ILE A 227 23.54 -4.12 -9.88
C ILE A 227 22.34 -4.34 -8.95
N TYR A 228 22.48 -3.97 -7.67
CA TYR A 228 21.41 -4.12 -6.69
C TYR A 228 20.14 -3.37 -7.10
N ARG A 229 20.25 -2.17 -7.69
CA ARG A 229 19.07 -1.38 -8.09
C ARG A 229 18.15 -2.12 -9.07
N CYS A 230 18.70 -2.96 -9.94
CA CYS A 230 17.92 -3.74 -10.90
C CYS A 230 17.17 -4.91 -10.25
N VAL A 231 17.77 -5.57 -9.25
CA VAL A 231 17.21 -6.76 -8.59
C VAL A 231 16.59 -6.47 -7.22
N ALA A 232 16.68 -5.23 -6.75
CA ALA A 232 16.28 -4.81 -5.40
C ALA A 232 14.86 -5.23 -5.01
N PRO A 233 13.82 -5.10 -5.86
CA PRO A 233 12.47 -5.51 -5.49
C PRO A 233 12.37 -7.02 -5.22
N ILE A 234 13.02 -7.84 -6.06
CA ILE A 234 13.01 -9.31 -5.95
C ILE A 234 13.77 -9.73 -4.70
N VAL A 235 14.99 -9.23 -4.53
CA VAL A 235 15.85 -9.56 -3.38
C VAL A 235 15.17 -9.15 -2.07
N THR A 236 14.62 -7.94 -2.01
CA THR A 236 13.90 -7.44 -0.82
C THR A 236 12.70 -8.32 -0.49
N TYR A 237 11.89 -8.66 -1.49
CA TYR A 237 10.71 -9.50 -1.29
C TYR A 237 11.10 -10.90 -0.77
N CYS A 238 12.04 -11.57 -1.43
CA CYS A 238 12.50 -12.91 -1.06
C CYS A 238 13.14 -12.94 0.34
N ALA A 239 13.96 -11.94 0.66
CA ALA A 239 14.59 -11.83 1.98
C ALA A 239 13.55 -11.59 3.08
N THR A 240 12.64 -10.64 2.87
CA THR A 240 11.59 -10.33 3.86
C THR A 240 10.66 -11.52 4.06
N LEU A 241 10.28 -12.22 2.99
CA LEU A 241 9.43 -13.40 3.06
C LEU A 241 10.11 -14.54 3.83
N THR A 242 11.36 -14.84 3.51
CA THR A 242 12.15 -15.86 4.22
C THR A 242 12.25 -15.54 5.70
N PHE A 243 12.58 -14.30 6.05
CA PHE A 243 12.64 -13.84 7.44
C PHE A 243 11.31 -14.05 8.17
N LEU A 244 10.18 -13.68 7.54
CA LEU A 244 8.86 -13.85 8.16
C LEU A 244 8.47 -15.32 8.32
N ILE A 245 8.81 -16.19 7.36
CA ILE A 245 8.57 -17.63 7.47
C ILE A 245 9.36 -18.22 8.64
N VAL A 246 10.65 -17.86 8.77
CA VAL A 246 11.50 -18.30 9.90
C VAL A 246 10.91 -17.82 11.22
N MET A 247 10.55 -16.54 11.33
CA MET A 247 9.92 -15.97 12.53
C MET A 247 8.59 -16.66 12.89
N CYS A 248 7.76 -16.97 11.89
CA CYS A 248 6.51 -17.70 12.12
C CYS A 248 6.77 -19.11 12.65
N ARG A 249 7.77 -19.82 12.11
CA ARG A 249 8.16 -21.15 12.57
C ARG A 249 8.71 -21.11 13.99
N LEU A 250 9.62 -20.19 14.30
CA LEU A 250 10.19 -20.01 15.64
C LEU A 250 9.10 -19.74 16.68
N LYS A 251 8.15 -18.84 16.38
CA LYS A 251 7.03 -18.56 17.27
C LYS A 251 6.19 -19.82 17.55
N SER A 252 5.94 -20.64 16.55
CA SER A 252 5.18 -21.88 16.72
C SER A 252 5.90 -22.93 17.59
N LEU A 253 7.23 -22.96 17.52
CA LEU A 253 8.07 -23.84 18.35
C LEU A 253 8.10 -23.39 19.82
N LEU A 254 8.24 -22.08 20.06
CA LEU A 254 8.24 -21.51 21.40
C LEU A 254 6.91 -21.70 22.13
N VAL A 255 5.78 -21.54 21.42
CA VAL A 255 4.44 -21.78 21.98
C VAL A 255 4.23 -23.26 22.31
N LYS A 256 4.73 -24.19 21.48
CA LYS A 256 4.67 -25.63 21.77
C LYS A 256 5.50 -26.02 23.00
N ASN A 257 6.64 -25.38 23.22
CA ASN A 257 7.45 -25.63 24.41
C ASN A 257 6.82 -25.09 25.69
N ASN A 258 6.08 -23.97 25.62
CA ASN A 258 5.37 -23.42 26.78
C ASN A 258 4.09 -24.17 27.16
N GLN A 259 3.56 -25.05 26.30
CA GLN A 259 2.42 -25.93 26.63
C GLN A 259 2.86 -27.34 27.08
N ARG A 260 4.16 -27.63 27.05
CA ARG A 260 4.76 -28.88 27.55
C ARG A 260 5.44 -28.73 28.91
N LYS A 261 5.43 -27.52 29.48
CA LYS A 261 5.77 -27.23 30.88
C LYS A 261 4.48 -26.96 31.62
#